data_AF-E0A921-F1
#
_entry.id   AF-E0A921-F1
#
_cell.length_a   1.000
_cell.length_b   1.000
_cell.length_c   1.000
_cell.angle_alpha   90.00
_cell.angle_beta   90.00
_cell.angle_gamma   90.00
#
_symmetry.space_group_name_H-M   'P 1'
#
loop_
_entity.id
_entity.type
_entity.pdbx_description
1 polymer ?
#
loop_
_entity_poly.entity_id
_entity_poly.type
_entity_poly.pdbx_seq_one_letter_code
_entity_poly.pdbx_strand_id
1 'polypeptide(L)'
;NAIEFVPGQPYCGRTAPSSAEAPLQGSVTKEDTEKEQSAVETKKQLCPYAAVGECRYGENCAYLHGDACDMCGLQVLHPVDAAQRSQHIKSCIEAHEKDMELSFAVQRSKDMVCGICMEVVYEKANPSERRFGILSNCNH
;
A
#
# COMPACT_ATOMS: atom_id res chain seq x y z
N ASN A 1 -19.97 -0.68 -24.78
CA ASN A 1 -21.20 -0.53 -23.98
C ASN A 1 -20.94 -1.27 -22.68
N ALA A 2 -20.55 -0.55 -21.63
CA ALA A 2 -20.09 -1.14 -20.37
C ALA A 2 -21.23 -1.09 -19.36
N ILE A 3 -21.45 -2.19 -18.64
CA ILE A 3 -22.45 -2.25 -17.57
C ILE A 3 -21.92 -1.54 -16.32
N GLU A 4 -22.65 -0.54 -15.86
CA GLU A 4 -22.29 0.25 -14.67
C GLU A 4 -22.53 -0.54 -13.39
N PHE A 5 -21.65 -0.35 -12.40
CA PHE A 5 -21.68 -1.09 -11.13
C PHE A 5 -22.43 -0.31 -10.06
N VAL A 6 -23.57 -0.84 -9.58
CA VAL A 6 -24.41 -0.21 -8.56
C VAL A 6 -24.11 -0.81 -7.18
N PRO A 7 -23.65 -0.02 -6.19
CA PRO A 7 -23.41 -0.53 -4.84
C PRO A 7 -24.74 -0.82 -4.11
N GLY A 8 -24.88 -2.00 -3.50
CA GLY A 8 -26.03 -2.33 -2.64
C GLY A 8 -26.75 -3.66 -2.91
N GLN A 9 -26.20 -4.55 -3.73
CA GLN A 9 -26.71 -5.92 -3.91
C GLN A 9 -25.70 -6.95 -3.41
N PRO A 10 -26.14 -7.99 -2.66
CA PRO A 10 -25.26 -9.11 -2.32
C PRO A 10 -24.93 -9.92 -3.57
N TYR A 11 -23.64 -10.19 -3.78
CA TYR A 11 -23.13 -10.85 -4.97
C TYR A 11 -23.41 -12.38 -4.92
N CYS A 12 -24.43 -12.83 -5.66
CA CYS A 12 -24.67 -14.25 -5.90
C CYS A 12 -23.93 -14.72 -7.16
N GLY A 13 -22.66 -15.13 -6.99
CA GLY A 13 -21.90 -15.80 -8.06
C GLY A 13 -22.53 -17.13 -8.48
N ARG A 14 -22.61 -17.41 -9.79
CA ARG A 14 -23.23 -18.64 -10.31
C ARG A 14 -22.33 -19.86 -10.16
N THR A 15 -22.93 -20.96 -9.73
CA THR A 15 -22.38 -22.32 -9.73
C THR A 15 -22.49 -23.00 -11.12
N ALA A 16 -21.50 -23.83 -11.44
CA ALA A 16 -21.54 -24.90 -12.45
C ALA A 16 -20.52 -26.01 -12.06
N PRO A 17 -20.68 -27.30 -12.46
CA PRO A 17 -20.48 -28.39 -11.49
C PRO A 17 -19.50 -29.53 -11.87
N SER A 18 -19.25 -30.40 -10.86
CA SER A 18 -18.73 -31.79 -10.92
C SER A 18 -17.22 -31.96 -11.19
N SER A 19 -16.49 -32.93 -10.61
CA SER A 19 -16.82 -34.12 -9.80
C SER A 19 -15.72 -34.38 -8.72
N ALA A 20 -15.64 -35.45 -7.89
CA ALA A 20 -16.41 -36.69 -7.72
C ALA A 20 -16.25 -37.29 -6.30
N GLU A 21 -17.15 -38.21 -5.90
CA GLU A 21 -17.08 -39.32 -4.90
C GLU A 21 -16.50 -39.14 -3.46
N ALA A 22 -17.18 -39.79 -2.50
CA ALA A 22 -16.90 -39.82 -1.05
C ALA A 22 -16.21 -41.15 -0.60
N PRO A 23 -15.88 -41.41 0.71
CA PRO A 23 -16.91 -41.71 1.72
C PRO A 23 -16.63 -41.42 3.23
N LEU A 24 -17.67 -40.95 3.93
CA LEU A 24 -18.18 -41.36 5.27
C LEU A 24 -17.34 -41.34 6.59
N GLN A 25 -18.03 -40.79 7.62
CA GLN A 25 -18.00 -41.07 9.08
C GLN A 25 -17.04 -40.25 9.97
N GLY A 26 -17.61 -39.58 10.99
CA GLY A 26 -16.85 -38.87 12.03
C GLY A 26 -17.65 -37.90 12.90
N SER A 27 -18.71 -38.35 13.60
CA SER A 27 -19.40 -37.50 14.59
C SER A 27 -18.53 -37.26 15.83
N VAL A 28 -18.08 -36.02 16.05
CA VAL A 28 -17.70 -35.52 17.38
C VAL A 28 -18.14 -34.05 17.50
N THR A 29 -19.07 -33.77 18.41
CA THR A 29 -19.45 -32.41 18.80
C THR A 29 -18.31 -31.73 19.57
N LYS A 30 -17.76 -30.63 19.03
CA LYS A 30 -16.83 -29.72 19.71
C LYS A 30 -17.06 -28.25 19.32
N GLU A 31 -18.30 -27.79 19.45
CA GLU A 31 -18.73 -26.41 19.14
C GLU A 31 -18.25 -25.37 20.18
N ASP A 32 -17.10 -25.58 20.83
CA ASP A 32 -16.59 -24.70 21.90
C ASP A 32 -15.04 -24.64 21.93
N THR A 33 -14.41 -24.41 20.78
CA THR A 33 -12.95 -24.14 20.72
C THR A 33 -12.55 -23.14 19.61
N GLU A 34 -13.32 -23.04 18.52
CA GLU A 34 -12.98 -22.17 17.37
C GLU A 34 -13.21 -20.67 17.63
N LYS A 35 -14.02 -20.33 18.65
CA LYS A 35 -14.40 -18.96 18.99
C LYS A 35 -13.33 -18.17 19.75
N GLU A 36 -12.45 -18.85 20.50
CA GLU A 36 -11.32 -18.24 21.21
C GLU A 36 -10.11 -18.02 20.29
N GLN A 37 -9.84 -18.97 19.38
CA GLN A 37 -8.66 -18.91 18.50
C GLN A 37 -8.77 -17.75 17.49
N SER A 38 -9.96 -17.52 16.94
CA SER A 38 -10.25 -16.39 16.05
C SER A 38 -10.16 -15.03 16.78
N ALA A 39 -10.65 -14.93 18.02
CA ALA A 39 -10.57 -13.71 18.81
C ALA A 39 -9.13 -13.34 19.24
N VAL A 40 -8.23 -14.31 19.40
CA VAL A 40 -6.80 -14.07 19.66
C VAL A 40 -6.05 -13.71 18.38
N GLU A 41 -6.50 -14.18 17.21
CA GLU A 41 -5.90 -13.86 15.92
C GLU A 41 -6.26 -12.45 15.41
N THR A 42 -7.52 -12.01 15.57
CA THR A 42 -7.93 -10.66 15.17
C THR A 42 -7.17 -9.57 15.94
N LYS A 43 -6.77 -9.85 17.19
CA LYS A 43 -5.92 -8.97 18.01
C LYS A 43 -4.46 -8.87 17.53
N LYS A 44 -4.05 -9.58 16.48
CA LYS A 44 -2.71 -9.46 15.87
C LYS A 44 -2.69 -8.50 14.68
N GLN A 45 -3.85 -8.04 14.22
CA GLN A 45 -3.96 -7.19 13.03
C GLN A 45 -4.01 -5.71 13.44
N LEU A 46 -3.16 -4.90 12.81
CA LEU A 46 -3.19 -3.45 12.95
C LEU A 46 -4.43 -2.87 12.27
N CYS A 47 -4.95 -1.79 12.84
CA CYS A 47 -6.08 -1.05 12.30
C CYS A 47 -5.71 -0.40 10.96
N PRO A 48 -6.37 -0.75 9.85
CA PRO A 48 -6.01 -0.20 8.54
C PRO A 48 -6.23 1.33 8.46
N TYR A 49 -7.13 1.88 9.27
CA TYR A 49 -7.38 3.33 9.33
C TYR A 49 -6.30 4.08 10.12
N ALA A 50 -5.82 3.52 11.24
CA ALA A 50 -4.70 4.11 11.99
C ALA A 50 -3.37 3.99 11.21
N ALA A 51 -3.22 2.92 10.43
CA ALA A 51 -2.05 2.68 9.58
C ALA A 51 -1.88 3.72 8.44
N VAL A 52 -2.95 4.42 8.04
CA VAL A 52 -2.91 5.48 7.01
C VAL A 52 -3.09 6.89 7.58
N GLY A 53 -3.19 7.04 8.90
CA GLY A 53 -3.35 8.33 9.57
C GLY A 53 -4.22 8.21 10.83
N GLU A 54 -5.49 8.59 10.71
CA GLU A 54 -6.40 8.70 11.85
C GLU A 54 -7.58 7.71 11.77
N CYS A 55 -7.79 6.97 12.86
CA CYS A 55 -8.90 6.05 13.02
C CYS A 55 -10.06 6.73 13.73
N ARG A 56 -11.24 6.83 13.08
CA ARG A 56 -12.42 7.52 13.63
C ARG A 56 -13.01 6.86 14.89
N TYR A 57 -12.63 5.62 15.20
CA TYR A 57 -13.04 4.90 16.39
C TYR A 57 -12.17 5.23 17.62
N GLY A 58 -11.03 5.91 17.43
CA GLY A 58 -10.09 6.24 18.50
C GLY A 58 -9.70 5.01 19.32
N GLU A 59 -9.65 5.18 20.65
CA GLU A 59 -9.34 4.11 21.61
C GLU A 59 -10.39 2.97 21.64
N ASN A 60 -11.57 3.16 21.04
CA ASN A 60 -12.62 2.14 20.95
C ASN A 60 -12.53 1.28 19.68
N CYS A 61 -11.41 1.34 18.95
CA CYS A 61 -11.23 0.50 17.76
C CYS A 61 -11.08 -0.99 18.13
N ALA A 62 -11.72 -1.87 17.35
CA ALA A 62 -11.61 -3.32 17.52
C ALA A 62 -10.27 -3.92 17.04
N TYR A 63 -9.43 -3.11 16.37
CA TYR A 63 -8.13 -3.50 15.84
C TYR A 63 -7.00 -2.74 16.57
N LEU A 64 -5.80 -3.33 16.61
CA LEU A 64 -4.67 -2.68 17.29
C LEU A 64 -4.27 -1.38 16.60
N HIS A 65 -4.18 -0.30 17.35
CA HIS A 65 -3.41 0.86 16.93
C HIS A 65 -1.95 0.59 17.31
N GLY A 66 -1.05 0.63 16.32
CA GLY A 66 0.37 0.39 16.53
C GLY A 66 1.07 1.58 17.18
N ASP A 67 2.33 1.40 17.56
CA ASP A 67 3.18 2.53 17.91
C ASP A 67 3.42 3.41 16.66
N ALA A 68 3.65 4.70 16.89
CA ALA A 68 4.02 5.62 15.82
C ALA A 68 5.44 5.33 15.32
N CYS A 69 5.66 5.39 14.00
CA CYS A 69 7.00 5.39 13.43
C CYS A 69 7.57 6.81 13.40
N ASP A 70 8.78 7.02 13.92
CA ASP A 70 9.43 8.33 14.01
C ASP A 70 9.62 9.04 12.65
N MET A 71 9.72 8.27 11.55
CA MET A 71 10.01 8.80 10.21
C MET A 71 8.74 9.19 9.43
N CYS A 72 7.63 8.46 9.59
CA CYS A 72 6.37 8.74 8.86
C CYS A 72 5.22 9.23 9.75
N GLY A 73 5.35 9.16 11.08
CA GLY A 73 4.33 9.58 12.05
C GLY A 73 3.10 8.67 12.16
N LEU A 74 3.00 7.61 11.33
CA LEU A 74 1.83 6.73 11.27
C LEU A 74 1.89 5.62 12.34
N GLN A 75 0.71 5.17 12.81
CA GLN A 75 0.54 4.13 13.83
C GLN A 75 0.66 2.72 13.22
N VAL A 76 1.84 2.43 12.65
CA VAL A 76 2.11 1.25 11.81
C VAL A 76 3.08 0.24 12.43
N LEU A 77 3.70 0.54 13.59
CA LEU A 77 4.60 -0.39 14.25
C LEU A 77 3.82 -1.29 15.21
N HIS A 78 3.95 -2.61 15.08
CA HIS A 78 3.26 -3.53 15.98
C HIS A 78 4.01 -3.61 17.34
N PRO A 79 3.32 -3.45 18.49
CA PRO A 79 3.98 -3.26 19.79
C PRO A 79 4.87 -4.46 20.20
N VAL A 80 4.45 -5.68 19.84
CA VAL A 80 5.12 -6.94 20.22
C VAL A 80 5.75 -7.71 19.05
N ASP A 81 5.58 -7.28 17.80
CA ASP A 81 6.17 -7.97 16.64
C ASP A 81 7.41 -7.23 16.15
N ALA A 82 8.57 -7.73 16.60
CA ALA A 82 9.87 -7.18 16.22
C ALA A 82 10.22 -7.41 14.73
N ALA A 83 9.68 -8.44 14.09
CA ALA A 83 9.90 -8.69 12.66
C ALA A 83 9.13 -7.67 11.81
N GLN A 84 7.86 -7.44 12.14
CA GLN A 84 7.04 -6.41 11.50
C GLN A 84 7.63 -5.00 11.74
N ARG A 85 8.02 -4.69 12.99
CA ARG A 85 8.61 -3.39 13.34
C ARG A 85 9.91 -3.14 12.58
N SER A 86 10.84 -4.10 12.55
CA SER A 86 12.11 -3.96 11.83
C SER A 86 11.92 -3.88 10.30
N GLN A 87 11.00 -4.66 9.73
CA GLN A 87 10.67 -4.61 8.32
C GLN A 87 10.05 -3.27 7.93
N HIS A 88 9.14 -2.71 8.74
CA HIS A 88 8.60 -1.38 8.50
C HIS A 88 9.70 -0.32 8.55
N ILE A 89 10.45 -0.24 9.66
CA ILE A 89 11.51 0.78 9.86
C ILE A 89 12.49 0.77 8.69
N LYS A 90 12.96 -0.41 8.28
CA LYS A 90 13.86 -0.55 7.13
C LYS A 90 13.22 0.03 5.86
N SER A 91 12.01 -0.42 5.50
CA SER A 91 11.33 0.05 4.28
C SER A 91 10.98 1.53 4.31
N CYS A 92 10.70 2.10 5.49
CA CYS A 92 10.41 3.51 5.66
C CYS A 92 11.66 4.39 5.48
N ILE A 93 12.81 3.94 5.97
CA ILE A 93 14.11 4.59 5.73
C ILE A 93 14.44 4.53 4.23
N GLU A 94 14.38 3.35 3.61
CA GLU A 94 14.67 3.16 2.17
C GLU A 94 13.74 4.01 1.25
N ALA A 95 12.50 4.24 1.67
CA ALA A 95 11.56 5.11 0.97
C ALA A 95 11.90 6.60 1.16
N HIS A 96 12.23 7.02 2.38
CA HIS A 96 12.61 8.41 2.69
C HIS A 96 13.92 8.81 2.00
N GLU A 97 14.92 7.92 1.96
CA GLU A 97 16.17 8.12 1.23
C GLU A 97 15.93 8.34 -0.27
N LYS A 98 15.04 7.55 -0.89
CA LYS A 98 14.67 7.73 -2.31
C LYS A 98 13.92 9.04 -2.57
N ASP A 99 13.00 9.41 -1.69
CA ASP A 99 12.26 10.68 -1.82
C ASP A 99 13.19 11.89 -1.67
N MET A 100 14.17 11.80 -0.78
CA MET A 100 15.22 12.80 -0.60
C MET A 100 16.12 12.90 -1.85
N GLU A 101 16.61 11.77 -2.38
CA GLU A 101 17.41 11.74 -3.62
C GLU A 101 16.63 12.31 -4.82
N LEU A 102 15.36 11.91 -4.97
CA LEU A 102 14.46 12.42 -6.00
C LEU A 102 14.24 13.94 -5.85
N SER A 103 14.03 14.43 -4.62
CA SER A 103 13.88 15.85 -4.33
C SER A 103 15.11 16.66 -4.74
N PHE A 104 16.32 16.15 -4.47
CA PHE A 104 17.55 16.78 -4.93
C PHE A 104 17.71 16.73 -6.45
N ALA A 105 17.36 15.62 -7.11
CA ALA A 105 17.40 15.50 -8.56
C ALA A 105 16.41 16.46 -9.25
N VAL A 106 15.20 16.60 -8.71
CA VAL A 106 14.20 17.58 -9.15
C VAL A 106 14.71 19.00 -8.92
N GLN A 107 15.26 19.31 -7.74
CA GLN A 107 15.79 20.65 -7.47
C GLN A 107 16.92 21.04 -8.44
N ARG A 108 17.84 20.11 -8.77
CA ARG A 108 18.94 20.32 -9.72
C ARG A 108 18.53 20.36 -11.20
N SER A 109 17.28 20.04 -11.52
CA SER A 109 16.76 20.05 -12.90
C SER A 109 15.77 21.19 -13.18
N LYS A 110 15.37 21.95 -12.15
CA LYS A 110 14.44 23.09 -12.28
C LYS A 110 14.95 24.19 -13.22
N ASP A 111 16.25 24.45 -13.21
CA ASP A 111 16.92 25.53 -13.95
C ASP A 111 17.68 25.02 -15.20
N MET A 112 17.56 23.74 -15.55
CA MET A 112 18.25 23.16 -16.71
C MET A 112 17.64 23.64 -18.03
N VAL A 113 18.45 24.37 -18.81
CA VAL A 113 18.07 24.97 -20.09
C VAL A 113 18.41 24.07 -21.27
N CYS A 114 17.52 24.00 -22.27
CA CYS A 114 17.78 23.32 -23.53
C CYS A 114 18.73 24.14 -24.42
N GLY A 115 19.89 23.60 -24.79
CA GLY A 115 20.88 24.29 -25.62
C GLY A 115 20.44 24.62 -27.07
N ILE A 116 19.24 24.20 -27.50
CA ILE A 116 18.71 24.44 -28.85
C ILE A 116 17.67 25.56 -28.85
N CYS A 117 16.67 25.49 -27.96
CA CYS A 117 15.60 26.50 -27.88
C CYS A 117 15.85 27.57 -26.79
N MET A 118 16.88 27.41 -25.97
CA MET A 118 17.24 28.31 -24.85
C MET A 118 16.16 28.44 -23.76
N GLU A 119 15.16 27.56 -23.77
CA GLU A 119 14.09 27.49 -22.77
C GLU A 119 14.45 26.54 -21.60
N VAL A 120 13.93 26.82 -20.41
CA VAL A 120 14.00 25.93 -19.25
C VAL A 120 13.17 24.66 -19.53
N VAL A 121 13.83 23.49 -19.50
CA VAL A 121 13.20 22.21 -19.88
C VAL A 121 12.04 21.86 -18.94
N TYR A 122 12.15 22.17 -17.65
CA TYR A 122 11.13 21.88 -16.64
C TYR A 122 9.84 22.72 -16.82
N GLU A 123 9.94 23.92 -17.42
CA GLU A 123 8.84 24.87 -17.54
C GLU A 123 7.98 24.68 -18.80
N LYS A 124 8.47 23.91 -19.79
CA LYS A 124 7.78 23.68 -21.06
C LYS A 124 6.32 23.22 -20.86
N ALA A 125 5.41 23.78 -21.66
CA ALA A 125 3.97 23.53 -21.52
C ALA A 125 3.60 22.04 -21.66
N ASN A 126 4.24 21.34 -22.61
CA ASN A 126 4.00 19.92 -22.87
C ASN A 126 4.90 19.04 -21.97
N PRO A 127 4.34 18.16 -21.11
CA PRO A 127 5.14 17.25 -20.28
C PRO A 127 6.08 16.34 -21.08
N SER A 128 5.67 15.98 -22.30
CA SER A 128 6.49 15.22 -23.26
C SER A 128 7.78 15.93 -23.70
N GLU A 129 7.87 17.24 -23.55
CA GLU A 129 9.08 18.00 -23.89
C GLU A 129 9.98 18.25 -22.66
N ARG A 130 9.50 17.96 -21.44
CA ARG A 130 10.26 18.05 -20.19
C ARG A 130 11.23 16.87 -20.00
N ARG A 131 11.82 16.39 -21.10
CA ARG A 131 12.71 15.22 -21.13
C ARG A 131 14.14 15.66 -21.38
N PHE A 132 15.03 15.21 -20.51
CA PHE A 132 16.48 15.39 -20.67
C PHE A 132 17.05 14.25 -21.51
N GLY A 133 17.90 14.57 -22.47
CA GLY A 133 18.56 13.57 -23.31
C GLY A 133 19.23 14.18 -24.54
N ILE A 134 20.24 13.47 -25.05
CA ILE A 134 20.84 13.74 -26.36
C ILE A 134 19.99 12.99 -27.39
N LEU A 135 19.58 13.65 -28.48
CA LEU A 135 18.84 12.98 -29.56
C LEU A 135 19.69 11.84 -30.13
N SER A 136 19.09 10.67 -30.35
CA SER A 136 19.79 9.41 -30.65
C SER A 136 20.63 9.38 -31.95
N ASN A 137 20.64 10.47 -32.73
CA ASN A 137 21.34 10.60 -34.00
C ASN A 137 22.28 11.83 -34.08
N CYS A 138 22.58 12.51 -32.96
CA CYS A 138 23.53 13.63 -32.96
C CYS A 138 24.99 13.13 -32.99
N ASN A 139 25.77 13.59 -33.98
CA ASN A 139 27.22 13.39 -34.09
C ASN A 139 27.97 14.67 -33.67
N HIS A 140 27.62 15.22 -32.50
CA HIS A 140 28.25 16.39 -31.88
C HIS A 140 28.29 16.24 -30.37
#